data_AF-A0A2E4XWN9-F1
#
_entry.id   AF-A0A2E4XWN9-F1
#
_cell.length_a   1.000
_cell.length_b   1.000
_cell.length_c   1.000
_cell.angle_alpha   90.00
_cell.angle_beta   90.00
_cell.angle_gamma   90.00
#
_symmetry.space_group_name_H-M   'P 1'
#
loop_
_entity.id
_entity.type
_entity.pdbx_description
1 polymer ?
#
loop_
_entity_poly.entity_id
_entity_poly.type
_entity_poly.pdbx_seq_one_letter_code
_entity_poly.pdbx_strand_id
1 'polypeptide(L)'
;MKSMTKTISAIAFAAAATVGANAMAGSVANMERERAIMLQTMLDPNMTQEERHSKATLSQKRLIDLERIVLRDKILIGRNTPVVKRVFADYDTSFLIHAAAEKNLSVTDHWFEQLGLSSKSLLAASRRRR
;
A
#
# COMPACT_ATOMS: atom_id res chain seq x y z
N MET A 1 38.26 2.36 -39.10
CA MET A 1 37.70 3.06 -37.91
C MET A 1 36.18 3.29 -37.97
N LYS A 2 35.57 3.63 -39.13
CA LYS A 2 34.09 3.81 -39.28
C LYS A 2 33.22 2.57 -39.01
N SER A 3 33.78 1.35 -39.10
CA SER A 3 33.04 0.10 -38.85
C SER A 3 32.86 -0.15 -37.34
N MET A 4 33.89 0.14 -36.54
CA MET A 4 33.90 -0.12 -35.09
C MET A 4 32.96 0.81 -34.30
N THR A 5 32.74 2.03 -34.79
CA THR A 5 31.74 2.96 -34.23
C THR A 5 30.29 2.51 -34.51
N LYS A 6 30.03 1.83 -35.63
CA LYS A 6 28.68 1.28 -35.91
C LYS A 6 28.33 0.13 -34.96
N THR A 7 29.31 -0.70 -34.60
CA THR A 7 29.11 -1.84 -33.67
C THR A 7 28.86 -1.36 -32.25
N ILE A 8 29.53 -0.30 -31.79
CA ILE A 8 29.32 0.27 -30.44
C ILE A 8 27.93 0.92 -30.34
N SER A 9 27.48 1.64 -31.37
CA SER A 9 26.13 2.24 -31.37
C SER A 9 25.01 1.18 -31.39
N ALA A 10 25.22 0.02 -32.00
CA ALA A 10 24.24 -1.07 -32.02
C ALA A 10 24.07 -1.74 -30.65
N ILE A 11 25.15 -1.85 -29.86
CA ILE A 11 25.11 -2.42 -28.50
C ILE A 11 24.43 -1.44 -27.53
N ALA A 12 24.64 -0.13 -27.70
CA ALA A 12 23.99 0.90 -26.88
C ALA A 12 22.45 0.94 -27.07
N PHE A 13 21.95 0.66 -28.28
CA PHE A 13 20.51 0.61 -28.54
C PHE A 13 19.83 -0.66 -28.00
N ALA A 14 20.56 -1.78 -27.94
CA ALA A 14 20.05 -3.04 -27.39
C ALA A 14 19.90 -3.00 -25.85
N ALA A 15 20.75 -2.24 -25.15
CA ALA A 15 20.66 -2.09 -23.69
C ALA A 15 19.44 -1.26 -23.24
N ALA A 16 19.01 -0.28 -24.04
CA ALA A 16 17.88 0.59 -23.71
C ALA A 16 16.51 -0.11 -23.80
N ALA A 17 16.40 -1.25 -24.49
CA ALA A 17 15.15 -1.99 -24.64
C ALA A 17 14.73 -2.79 -23.40
N THR A 18 15.58 -2.88 -22.37
CA THR A 18 15.30 -3.67 -21.15
C THR A 18 14.62 -2.88 -20.02
N VAL A 19 14.42 -1.57 -20.18
CA VAL A 19 13.88 -0.71 -19.10
C VAL A 19 12.34 -0.74 -19.00
N GLY A 20 11.67 -1.49 -19.86
CA GLY A 20 10.21 -1.47 -20.01
C GLY A 20 9.46 -2.66 -19.42
N ALA A 21 10.05 -3.48 -18.55
CA ALA A 21 9.30 -4.52 -17.87
C ALA A 21 8.35 -3.88 -16.85
N ASN A 22 7.16 -3.47 -17.30
CA ASN A 22 6.01 -3.24 -16.43
C ASN A 22 5.77 -4.54 -15.67
N ALA A 23 6.33 -4.66 -14.47
CA ALA A 23 6.02 -5.75 -13.58
C ALA A 23 4.50 -5.77 -13.43
N MET A 24 3.84 -6.78 -14.01
CA MET A 24 2.41 -6.98 -13.83
C MET A 24 2.18 -7.37 -12.38
N ALA A 25 2.06 -6.35 -11.53
CA ALA A 25 1.78 -6.52 -10.12
C ALA A 25 0.41 -7.18 -10.00
N GLY A 26 0.36 -8.32 -9.29
CA GLY A 26 -0.89 -9.01 -8.98
C GLY A 26 -1.81 -8.15 -8.10
N SER A 27 -3.07 -8.56 -7.97
CA SER A 27 -4.10 -7.89 -7.16
C SER A 27 -3.58 -7.47 -5.77
N VAL A 28 -2.95 -8.38 -5.05
CA VAL A 28 -2.37 -8.14 -3.72
C VAL A 28 -1.27 -7.08 -3.73
N ALA A 29 -0.36 -7.13 -4.71
CA ALA A 29 0.74 -6.18 -4.79
C ALA A 29 0.26 -4.75 -5.11
N ASN A 30 -0.80 -4.63 -5.92
CA ASN A 30 -1.43 -3.34 -6.21
C ASN A 30 -2.11 -2.77 -4.96
N MET A 31 -2.86 -3.60 -4.23
CA MET A 31 -3.51 -3.20 -2.98
C MET A 31 -2.49 -2.73 -1.94
N GLU A 32 -1.42 -3.51 -1.70
CA GLU A 32 -0.39 -3.15 -0.73
C GLU A 32 0.35 -1.86 -1.10
N ARG A 33 0.55 -1.60 -2.40
CA ARG A 33 1.13 -0.34 -2.89
C ARG A 33 0.23 0.86 -2.59
N GLU A 34 -1.07 0.76 -2.88
CA GLU A 34 -2.01 1.85 -2.58
C GLU A 34 -2.15 2.07 -1.08
N ARG A 35 -2.14 1.00 -0.27
CA ARG A 35 -2.12 1.11 1.20
C ARG A 35 -0.90 1.89 1.68
N ALA A 36 0.28 1.60 1.13
CA ALA A 36 1.49 2.35 1.46
C ALA A 36 1.39 3.84 1.09
N ILE A 37 0.82 4.16 -0.08
CA ILE A 37 0.55 5.55 -0.52
C ILE A 37 -0.41 6.25 0.45
N MET A 38 -1.47 5.57 0.88
CA MET A 38 -2.43 6.12 1.83
C MET A 38 -1.76 6.46 3.16
N LEU A 39 -1.01 5.51 3.73
CA LEU A 39 -0.30 5.71 4.99
C LEU A 39 0.77 6.81 4.88
N GLN A 40 1.51 6.85 3.77
CA GLN A 40 2.47 7.92 3.51
C GLN A 40 1.79 9.29 3.48
N THR A 41 0.64 9.39 2.80
CA THR A 41 -0.15 10.62 2.75
C THR A 41 -0.63 11.04 4.14
N MET A 42 -1.09 10.08 4.96
CA MET A 42 -1.54 10.34 6.33
C MET A 42 -0.41 10.83 7.24
N LEU A 43 0.83 10.41 7.00
CA LEU A 43 1.98 10.65 7.88
C LEU A 43 2.94 11.74 7.36
N ASP A 44 2.73 12.28 6.16
CA ASP A 44 3.61 13.30 5.58
C ASP A 44 3.58 14.60 6.42
N PRO A 45 4.70 15.04 7.02
CA PRO A 45 4.73 16.26 7.81
C PRO A 45 4.71 17.54 6.95
N ASN A 46 5.06 17.44 5.67
CA ASN A 46 5.20 18.59 4.78
C ASN A 46 3.90 18.95 4.04
N MET A 47 2.83 18.18 4.25
CA MET A 47 1.56 18.32 3.55
C MET A 47 0.56 19.15 4.36
N THR A 48 -0.09 20.12 3.70
CA THR A 48 -1.16 20.91 4.32
C THR A 48 -2.36 20.02 4.67
N GLN A 49 -3.21 20.47 5.60
CA GLN A 49 -4.37 19.69 6.02
C GLN A 49 -5.35 19.42 4.86
N GLU A 50 -5.56 20.42 4.01
CA GLU A 50 -6.46 20.33 2.85
C GLU A 50 -5.93 19.34 1.80
N GLU A 51 -4.64 19.43 1.47
CA GLU A 51 -3.98 18.51 0.54
C GLU A 51 -4.01 17.08 1.08
N ARG A 52 -3.73 16.90 2.38
CA ARG A 52 -3.79 15.62 3.06
C ARG A 52 -5.17 15.01 2.96
N HIS A 53 -6.21 15.78 3.28
CA HIS A 53 -7.58 15.31 3.22
C HIS A 53 -8.00 14.91 1.79
N SER A 54 -7.67 15.72 0.80
CA SER A 54 -7.97 15.45 -0.61
C SER A 54 -7.29 14.17 -1.11
N LYS A 55 -5.98 14.05 -0.89
CA LYS A 55 -5.20 12.87 -1.31
C LYS A 55 -5.58 11.61 -0.55
N ALA A 56 -5.80 11.72 0.76
CA ALA A 56 -6.23 10.59 1.59
C ALA A 56 -7.59 10.06 1.16
N THR A 57 -8.55 10.95 0.85
CA THR A 57 -9.87 10.56 0.34
C THR A 57 -9.77 9.85 -1.01
N LEU A 58 -8.91 10.34 -1.91
CA LEU A 58 -8.69 9.70 -3.20
C LEU A 58 -8.06 8.30 -3.03
N SER A 59 -7.04 8.20 -2.19
CA SER A 59 -6.35 6.93 -1.93
C SER A 59 -7.27 5.93 -1.24
N GLN A 60 -8.09 6.37 -0.29
CA GLN A 60 -9.12 5.55 0.36
C GLN A 60 -10.10 4.93 -0.65
N LYS A 61 -10.62 5.73 -1.60
CA LYS A 61 -11.52 5.22 -2.66
C LYS A 61 -10.85 4.13 -3.50
N ARG A 62 -9.60 4.36 -3.92
CA ARG A 62 -8.82 3.37 -4.68
C ARG A 62 -8.55 2.11 -3.87
N LEU A 63 -8.22 2.27 -2.60
CA LEU A 63 -7.93 1.16 -1.71
C LEU A 63 -9.17 0.28 -1.50
N ILE A 64 -10.38 0.86 -1.37
CA ILE A 64 -11.65 0.10 -1.32
C ILE A 64 -11.81 -0.81 -2.54
N ASP A 65 -11.57 -0.27 -3.74
CA ASP A 65 -11.71 -1.03 -4.97
C ASP A 65 -10.66 -2.15 -5.06
N LEU A 66 -9.41 -1.87 -4.67
CA LEU A 66 -8.33 -2.85 -4.68
C LEU A 66 -8.54 -3.96 -3.64
N GLU A 67 -8.97 -3.63 -2.43
CA GLU A 67 -9.34 -4.60 -1.40
C GLU A 67 -10.46 -5.51 -1.91
N ARG A 68 -11.49 -4.93 -2.55
CA ARG A 68 -12.59 -5.70 -3.16
C ARG A 68 -12.10 -6.60 -4.30
N ILE A 69 -11.17 -6.14 -5.12
CA ILE A 69 -10.54 -6.95 -6.19
C ILE A 69 -9.81 -8.14 -5.56
N VAL A 70 -9.00 -7.91 -4.53
CA VAL A 70 -8.25 -8.97 -3.84
C VAL A 70 -9.19 -9.99 -3.21
N LEU A 71 -10.24 -9.56 -2.50
CA LEU A 71 -11.22 -10.46 -1.88
C LEU A 71 -11.99 -11.31 -2.89
N ARG A 72 -12.12 -10.85 -4.14
CA ARG A 72 -12.83 -11.53 -5.22
C ARG A 72 -11.90 -12.27 -6.19
N ASP A 73 -10.59 -12.15 -6.02
CA ASP A 73 -9.62 -12.71 -6.95
C ASP A 73 -9.50 -14.23 -6.76
N LYS A 74 -10.14 -14.97 -7.67
CA LYS A 74 -10.13 -16.44 -7.68
C LYS A 74 -8.74 -17.03 -7.89
N ILE A 75 -7.79 -16.27 -8.46
CA ILE A 75 -6.41 -16.73 -8.71
C ILE A 75 -5.65 -16.89 -7.38
N LEU A 76 -6.10 -16.22 -6.31
CA LEU A 76 -5.49 -16.34 -4.99
C LEU A 76 -5.90 -17.62 -4.26
N ILE A 77 -6.97 -18.29 -4.70
CA ILE A 77 -7.43 -19.55 -4.10
C ILE A 77 -6.38 -20.64 -4.37
N GLY A 78 -5.79 -21.18 -3.29
CA GLY A 78 -4.72 -22.18 -3.38
C GLY A 78 -3.33 -21.60 -3.67
N ARG A 79 -3.19 -20.28 -3.83
CA ARG A 79 -1.89 -19.63 -4.06
C ARG A 79 -1.14 -19.45 -2.74
N ASN A 80 -0.12 -20.27 -2.53
CA ASN A 80 0.57 -20.38 -1.24
C ASN A 80 1.79 -19.43 -1.07
N THR A 81 1.85 -18.32 -1.81
CA THR A 81 3.01 -17.42 -1.74
C THR A 81 3.08 -16.73 -0.37
N PRO A 82 4.28 -16.45 0.17
CA PRO A 82 4.43 -15.83 1.49
C PRO A 82 3.68 -14.50 1.63
N VAL A 83 3.62 -13.72 0.55
CA VAL A 83 2.91 -12.44 0.52
C VAL A 83 1.40 -12.62 0.68
N VAL A 84 0.80 -13.57 -0.06
CA VAL A 84 -0.64 -13.86 0.03
C VAL A 84 -0.98 -14.37 1.43
N LYS A 85 -0.15 -15.29 1.97
CA LYS A 85 -0.31 -15.77 3.35
C LYS A 85 -0.33 -14.63 4.37
N ARG A 86 0.66 -13.74 4.31
CA ARG A 86 0.77 -12.62 5.25
C ARG A 86 -0.44 -11.70 5.17
N VAL A 87 -0.86 -11.33 3.95
CA VAL A 87 -1.98 -10.41 3.74
C VAL A 87 -3.29 -10.94 4.31
N PHE A 88 -3.56 -12.24 4.18
CA PHE A 88 -4.75 -12.84 4.78
C PHE A 88 -4.59 -13.19 6.26
N ALA A 89 -3.36 -13.46 6.74
CA ALA A 89 -3.09 -13.67 8.16
C ALA A 89 -3.23 -12.37 8.97
N ASP A 90 -2.77 -11.26 8.40
CA ASP A 90 -2.78 -9.93 9.02
C ASP A 90 -3.96 -9.08 8.49
N TYR A 91 -5.14 -9.71 8.38
CA TYR A 91 -6.33 -9.17 7.72
C TYR A 91 -6.66 -7.73 8.14
N ASP A 92 -6.70 -7.48 9.45
CA ASP A 92 -7.04 -6.17 10.01
C ASP A 92 -6.11 -5.05 9.54
N THR A 93 -4.85 -5.36 9.25
CA THR A 93 -3.85 -4.36 8.82
C THR A 93 -3.71 -4.25 7.30
N SER A 94 -3.97 -5.34 6.56
CA SER A 94 -3.87 -5.37 5.11
C SER A 94 -5.16 -4.89 4.42
N PHE A 95 -6.33 -5.31 4.92
CA PHE A 95 -7.65 -4.87 4.45
C PHE A 95 -8.16 -3.73 5.33
N LEU A 96 -7.37 -2.67 5.40
CA LEU A 96 -7.53 -1.60 6.39
C LEU A 96 -8.91 -0.93 6.31
N ILE A 97 -9.46 -0.73 5.11
CA ILE A 97 -10.76 -0.07 4.97
C ILE A 97 -11.91 -1.01 5.33
N HIS A 98 -11.89 -2.26 4.83
CA HIS A 98 -12.93 -3.23 5.16
C HIS A 98 -12.94 -3.57 6.66
N ALA A 99 -11.77 -3.81 7.26
CA ALA A 99 -11.67 -4.11 8.69
C ALA A 99 -12.11 -2.93 9.57
N ALA A 100 -11.80 -1.68 9.18
CA ALA A 100 -12.30 -0.50 9.87
C ALA A 100 -13.84 -0.40 9.80
N ALA A 101 -14.42 -0.67 8.61
CA ALA A 101 -15.86 -0.67 8.41
C ALA A 101 -16.57 -1.77 9.22
N GLU A 102 -16.01 -2.98 9.28
CA GLU A 102 -16.54 -4.08 10.10
C GLU A 102 -16.57 -3.75 11.59
N LYS A 103 -15.58 -2.98 12.05
CA LYS A 103 -15.47 -2.53 13.45
C LYS A 103 -16.21 -1.22 13.74
N ASN A 104 -16.84 -0.61 12.74
CA ASN A 104 -17.47 0.72 12.85
C ASN A 104 -16.53 1.81 13.37
N LEU A 105 -15.25 1.73 12.98
CA LEU A 105 -14.22 2.71 13.34
C LEU A 105 -13.87 3.59 12.14
N SER A 106 -13.33 4.77 12.41
CA SER A 106 -12.64 5.50 11.36
C SER A 106 -11.39 4.71 10.93
N VAL A 107 -10.98 4.86 9.67
CA VAL A 107 -9.77 4.18 9.14
C VAL A 107 -8.54 4.48 9.99
N THR A 108 -8.43 5.73 10.42
CA THR A 108 -7.32 6.21 11.25
C THR A 108 -7.36 5.62 12.66
N ASP A 109 -8.53 5.57 13.29
CA ASP A 109 -8.69 4.97 14.62
C ASP A 109 -8.38 3.47 14.58
N HIS A 110 -8.92 2.75 13.60
CA HIS A 110 -8.64 1.33 13.40
C HIS A 110 -7.14 1.09 13.19
N TRP A 111 -6.49 1.88 12.34
CA TRP A 111 -5.04 1.78 12.13
C TRP A 111 -4.24 2.01 13.41
N PHE A 112 -4.60 3.02 14.21
CA PHE A 112 -3.94 3.27 15.49
C PHE A 112 -4.19 2.16 16.51
N GLU A 113 -5.39 1.59 16.56
CA GLU A 113 -5.67 0.42 17.40
C GLU A 113 -4.79 -0.78 17.03
N GLN A 114 -4.58 -1.03 15.74
CA GLN A 114 -3.66 -2.09 15.27
C GLN A 114 -2.21 -1.84 15.68
N LEU A 115 -1.82 -0.57 15.88
CA LEU A 115 -0.50 -0.19 16.42
C LEU A 115 -0.45 -0.21 17.96
N GLY A 116 -1.53 -0.60 18.64
CA GLY A 116 -1.63 -0.57 20.11
C GLY A 116 -1.90 0.84 20.69
N LEU A 117 -2.16 1.81 19.83
CA LEU A 117 -2.45 3.21 20.18
C LEU A 117 -3.98 3.40 20.22
N SER A 118 -4.62 2.94 21.30
CA SER A 118 -6.04 3.23 21.55
C SER A 118 -6.18 4.46 22.44
N SER A 119 -7.32 5.14 22.41
CA SER A 119 -7.59 6.25 23.34
C SER A 119 -7.42 5.82 24.81
N LYS A 120 -7.74 4.57 25.13
CA LYS A 120 -7.52 3.98 26.46
C LYS A 120 -6.04 3.89 26.80
N SER A 121 -5.19 3.40 25.88
CA SER A 121 -3.75 3.29 26.13
C SER A 121 -3.08 4.66 26.22
N LEU A 122 -3.51 5.63 25.41
CA LEU A 122 -3.03 7.02 25.47
C LEU A 122 -3.42 7.72 26.77
N LEU A 123 -4.66 7.56 27.24
CA LEU A 123 -5.12 8.13 28.51
C LEU A 123 -4.43 7.49 29.72
N ALA A 124 -4.18 6.18 29.69
CA ALA A 124 -3.42 5.49 30.72
C ALA A 124 -1.95 5.97 30.76
N ALA A 125 -1.33 6.19 29.60
CA ALA A 125 0.04 6.68 29.49
C ALA A 125 0.19 8.13 29.98
N SER A 126 -0.77 9.01 29.67
CA SER A 126 -0.72 10.41 30.13
C SER A 126 -0.86 10.51 31.66
N ARG A 127 -1.69 9.65 32.27
CA ARG A 127 -1.90 9.61 33.72
C ARG A 127 -0.65 9.18 34.50
N ARG A 128 0.27 8.43 33.90
CA ARG A 128 1.53 7.98 34.54
C ARG A 128 2.63 9.04 34.54
N ARG A 129 2.51 10.08 33.70
CA ARG A 129 3.53 11.12 33.52
C ARG A 129 3.35 12.31 34.49
N ARG A 130 2.32 12.29 35.35
CA ARG A 130 2.08 13.28 36.41
C ARG A 130 2.29 12.68 37.78
#